data_AF-A0A7V9U2W4-F1
#
_entry.id   AF-A0A7V9U2W4-F1
#
_cell.length_a   1.000
_cell.length_b   1.000
_cell.length_c   1.000
_cell.angle_alpha   90.00
_cell.angle_beta   90.00
_cell.angle_gamma   90.00
#
_symmetry.space_group_name_H-M   'P 1'
#
loop_
_entity.id
_entity.type
_entity.pdbx_description
1 polymer ?
#
loop_
_entity_poly.entity_id
_entity_poly.type
_entity_poly.pdbx_seq_one_letter_code
_entity_poly.pdbx_strand_id
1 'polypeptide(L)'
;MRFSRWLLIPLMGCTLPDPSPPSAEFLVADASSTYWVHSTARGITARVSPLILTRADDRFYEVYVDEVTRSYENAVFTGEPIYRRDLLTGDSTLVSEDGRVFAWEKVYLERNPNARLLSPDEDADDEVGFAASGEVDILGVAGPYVLYDRRLLVERSDYQQADSSRGAVDIRSGKAVPLSNLARDSAALSAGSVREGSGTRWRHSGYDVVAEYDTARAETEVVLRDRSGHKWVLGYVDSRLPRVFWLDEPAVDPKLRVALAAAFDDARSEDDGTQLVMRRGKRVPRGASPQLVSAPRYPLSAARQSMRVPPQRLRGARQPARAKRLLLASMQR
;
A
#
# COMPACT_ATOMS: atom_id res chain seq x y z
N MET A 1 -18.28 76.31 -28.23
CA MET A 1 -18.46 74.93 -27.72
C MET A 1 -17.13 74.48 -27.10
N ARG A 2 -17.06 74.37 -25.77
CA ARG A 2 -15.84 73.97 -25.02
C ARG A 2 -15.91 72.46 -24.75
N PHE A 3 -15.00 71.70 -25.35
CA PHE A 3 -14.86 70.26 -25.07
C PHE A 3 -14.08 70.06 -23.77
N SER A 4 -14.76 69.56 -22.74
CA SER A 4 -14.17 69.09 -21.49
C SER A 4 -13.28 67.88 -21.77
N ARG A 5 -11.97 68.05 -21.62
CA ARG A 5 -11.01 66.93 -21.57
C ARG A 5 -11.15 66.23 -20.22
N TRP A 6 -11.82 65.08 -20.21
CA TRP A 6 -11.79 64.15 -19.07
C TRP A 6 -10.40 63.53 -18.98
N LEU A 7 -9.69 63.80 -17.87
CA LEU A 7 -8.47 63.09 -17.50
C LEU A 7 -8.87 61.67 -17.08
N LEU A 8 -8.56 60.68 -17.90
CA LEU A 8 -8.52 59.28 -17.50
C LEU A 8 -7.20 59.05 -16.76
N ILE A 9 -7.27 58.91 -15.43
CA ILE A 9 -6.15 58.47 -14.62
C ILE A 9 -6.04 56.94 -14.82
N PRO A 10 -4.96 56.42 -15.40
CA PRO A 10 -4.75 54.98 -15.46
C PRO A 10 -4.51 54.48 -14.04
N LEU A 11 -5.47 53.72 -13.51
CA LEU A 11 -5.27 52.91 -12.31
C LEU A 11 -4.18 51.88 -12.65
N MET A 12 -2.94 52.16 -12.28
CA MET A 12 -1.90 51.15 -12.21
C MET A 12 -2.34 50.12 -11.17
N GLY A 13 -2.91 49.01 -11.64
CA GLY A 13 -3.31 47.90 -10.79
C GLY A 13 -2.06 47.28 -10.17
N CYS A 14 -1.84 47.51 -8.89
CA CYS A 14 -0.90 46.73 -8.09
C CYS A 14 -1.38 45.27 -8.10
N THR A 15 -0.78 44.41 -8.92
CA THR A 15 -0.93 42.95 -8.78
C THR A 15 -0.35 42.56 -7.43
N LEU A 16 -1.21 42.18 -6.49
CA LEU A 16 -0.80 41.60 -5.23
C LEU A 16 0.09 40.38 -5.50
N PRO A 17 1.14 40.16 -4.69
CA PRO A 17 1.97 38.98 -4.81
C PRO A 17 1.12 37.71 -4.66
N ASP A 18 1.44 36.69 -5.44
CA ASP A 18 0.75 35.40 -5.32
C ASP A 18 0.95 34.82 -3.91
N PRO A 19 -0.09 34.21 -3.32
CA PRO A 19 0.00 33.62 -1.99
C PRO A 19 1.00 32.46 -1.99
N SER A 20 1.88 32.44 -1.00
CA SER A 20 2.79 31.31 -0.77
C SER A 20 2.04 30.15 -0.12
N PRO A 21 2.38 28.88 -0.43
CA PRO A 21 1.72 27.74 0.18
C PRO A 21 2.04 27.66 1.68
N PRO A 22 1.11 27.11 2.50
CA PRO A 22 1.33 26.98 3.93
C PRO A 22 2.46 25.98 4.22
N SER A 23 3.12 26.13 5.36
CA SER A 23 4.04 25.10 5.86
C SER A 23 3.23 23.84 6.18
N ALA A 24 3.57 22.72 5.55
CA ALA A 24 2.86 21.46 5.76
C ALA A 24 3.78 20.26 5.54
N GLU A 25 3.57 19.20 6.31
CA GLU A 25 4.21 17.90 6.08
C GLU A 25 3.23 16.77 6.40
N PHE A 26 2.94 15.95 5.39
CA PHE A 26 1.97 14.85 5.51
C PHE A 26 2.19 13.79 4.44
N LEU A 27 1.60 12.62 4.66
CA LEU A 27 1.53 11.54 3.70
C LEU A 27 0.14 11.48 3.07
N VAL A 28 0.07 11.20 1.78
CA VAL A 28 -1.16 10.82 1.07
C VAL A 28 -0.97 9.38 0.61
N ALA A 29 -1.70 8.44 1.20
CA ALA A 29 -1.61 7.02 0.86
C ALA A 29 -2.84 6.56 0.07
N ASP A 30 -2.63 5.77 -0.97
CA ASP A 30 -3.66 5.04 -1.68
C ASP A 30 -3.43 3.52 -1.58
N ALA A 31 -4.08 2.75 -2.47
CA ALA A 31 -4.01 1.29 -2.47
C ALA A 31 -2.71 0.72 -3.09
N SER A 32 -1.90 1.57 -3.71
CA SER A 32 -0.76 1.20 -4.54
C SER A 32 0.51 2.00 -4.23
N SER A 33 0.37 3.19 -3.69
CA SER A 33 1.47 4.14 -3.49
C SER A 33 1.19 5.10 -2.34
N THR A 34 2.27 5.64 -1.78
CA THR A 34 2.21 6.73 -0.82
C THR A 34 3.06 7.91 -1.28
N TYR A 35 2.50 9.11 -1.14
CA TYR A 35 3.10 10.38 -1.48
C TYR A 35 3.49 11.09 -0.17
N TRP A 36 4.78 11.37 0.01
CA TRP A 36 5.25 12.22 1.10
C TRP A 36 5.33 13.65 0.62
N VAL A 37 4.41 14.49 1.09
CA VAL A 37 4.28 15.88 0.73
C VAL A 37 5.01 16.77 1.74
N HIS A 38 5.83 17.67 1.24
CA HIS A 38 6.47 18.72 2.01
C HIS A 38 6.20 20.09 1.36
N SER A 39 5.63 21.01 2.13
CA SER A 39 5.27 22.35 1.67
C SER A 39 5.94 23.40 2.55
N THR A 40 6.52 24.42 1.92
CA THR A 40 7.12 25.58 2.57
C THR A 40 6.79 26.83 1.78
N ALA A 41 7.08 28.03 2.31
CA ALA A 41 6.91 29.28 1.55
C ALA A 41 7.65 29.31 0.19
N ARG A 42 8.64 28.43 -0.03
CA ARG A 42 9.38 28.32 -1.29
C ARG A 42 8.69 27.44 -2.34
N GLY A 43 7.70 26.63 -1.94
CA GLY A 43 6.99 25.72 -2.83
C GLY A 43 6.64 24.39 -2.17
N ILE A 44 6.09 23.49 -2.99
CA ILE A 44 5.63 22.16 -2.58
C ILE A 44 6.47 21.12 -3.32
N THR A 45 6.94 20.11 -2.59
CA THR A 45 7.58 18.92 -3.12
C THR A 45 6.83 17.67 -2.68
N ALA A 46 6.82 16.64 -3.50
CA ALA A 46 6.26 15.35 -3.16
C ALA A 46 7.22 14.23 -3.60
N ARG A 47 7.44 13.25 -2.74
CA ARG A 47 8.15 12.00 -3.06
C ARG A 47 7.13 10.87 -3.12
N VAL A 48 7.22 10.00 -4.12
CA VAL A 48 6.31 8.87 -4.30
C VAL A 48 7.08 7.58 -4.14
N SER A 49 6.47 6.61 -3.47
CA SER A 49 6.99 5.25 -3.28
C SER A 49 5.83 4.24 -3.38
N PRO A 50 6.03 3.05 -3.97
CA PRO A 50 5.02 1.98 -4.06
C PRO A 50 4.81 1.29 -2.69
N LEU A 51 4.53 2.10 -1.68
CA LEU A 51 4.38 1.72 -0.29
C LEU A 51 2.90 1.78 0.06
N ILE A 52 2.28 0.65 0.39
CA ILE A 52 0.89 0.62 0.85
C ILE A 52 0.90 0.80 2.36
N LEU A 53 0.58 2.02 2.79
CA LEU A 53 0.72 2.43 4.19
C LEU A 53 -0.60 2.34 4.95
N THR A 54 -0.51 1.88 6.19
CA THR A 54 -1.61 1.91 7.14
C THR A 54 -1.18 2.26 8.55
N ARG A 55 -2.15 2.57 9.40
CA ARG A 55 -1.93 2.88 10.81
C ARG A 55 -2.88 2.07 11.68
N ALA A 56 -2.33 1.41 12.69
CA ALA A 56 -3.07 0.67 13.70
C ALA A 56 -2.37 0.84 15.05
N ASP A 57 -3.14 1.02 16.13
CA ASP A 57 -2.61 1.14 17.49
C ASP A 57 -1.46 2.17 17.60
N ASP A 58 -1.66 3.33 16.95
CA ASP A 58 -0.71 4.45 16.84
C ASP A 58 0.65 4.13 16.17
N ARG A 59 0.74 3.00 15.47
CA ARG A 59 1.94 2.56 14.73
C ARG A 59 1.69 2.53 13.24
N PHE A 60 2.73 2.83 12.47
CA PHE A 60 2.71 2.72 11.03
C PHE A 60 3.16 1.32 10.58
N TYR A 61 2.37 0.77 9.67
CA TYR A 61 2.64 -0.50 9.03
C TYR A 61 2.63 -0.31 7.53
N GLU A 62 3.59 -0.94 6.89
CA GLU A 62 3.46 -1.29 5.48
C GLU A 62 2.69 -2.59 5.35
N VAL A 63 1.85 -2.67 4.33
CA VAL A 63 1.15 -3.89 3.94
C VAL A 63 1.68 -4.27 2.57
N TYR A 64 2.05 -5.53 2.40
CA TYR A 64 2.55 -6.02 1.13
C TYR A 64 2.12 -7.47 0.92
N VAL A 65 2.22 -7.91 -0.32
CA VAL A 65 1.96 -9.28 -0.75
C VAL A 65 3.30 -9.87 -1.17
N ASP A 66 3.54 -11.11 -0.80
CA ASP A 66 4.74 -11.85 -1.21
C ASP A 66 4.33 -13.19 -1.81
N GLU A 67 5.11 -13.70 -2.75
CA GLU A 67 4.82 -14.96 -3.43
C GLU A 67 5.50 -16.13 -2.69
N VAL A 68 4.71 -17.16 -2.39
CA VAL A 68 5.20 -18.42 -1.84
C VAL A 68 4.89 -19.52 -2.84
N THR A 69 5.95 -20.00 -3.51
CA THR A 69 5.86 -21.09 -4.48
C THR A 69 6.46 -22.38 -3.91
N ARG A 70 5.74 -23.49 -4.11
CA ARG A 70 6.18 -24.85 -3.79
C ARG A 70 6.09 -25.72 -5.02
N SER A 71 7.25 -26.12 -5.51
CA SER A 71 7.39 -26.91 -6.72
C SER A 71 7.72 -28.36 -6.39
N TYR A 72 7.11 -29.26 -7.14
CA TYR A 72 7.35 -30.70 -7.19
C TYR A 72 7.67 -31.07 -8.63
N GLU A 73 8.22 -32.26 -8.87
CA GLU A 73 8.56 -32.73 -10.22
C GLU A 73 7.38 -32.56 -11.21
N ASN A 74 6.16 -32.97 -10.83
CA ASN A 74 4.96 -32.91 -11.67
C ASN A 74 3.84 -31.99 -11.10
N ALA A 75 4.17 -31.04 -10.21
CA ALA A 75 3.17 -30.11 -9.68
C ALA A 75 3.74 -28.80 -9.17
N VAL A 76 2.96 -27.72 -9.22
CA VAL A 76 3.31 -26.42 -8.64
C VAL A 76 2.14 -25.81 -7.86
N PHE A 77 2.46 -25.24 -6.70
CA PHE A 77 1.52 -24.57 -5.81
C PHE A 77 2.06 -23.19 -5.45
N THR A 78 1.37 -22.14 -5.89
CA THR A 78 1.77 -20.75 -5.65
C THR A 78 0.67 -20.02 -4.89
N GLY A 79 1.03 -19.32 -3.82
CA GLY A 79 0.11 -18.49 -3.07
C GLY A 79 0.72 -17.14 -2.77
N GLU A 80 -0.13 -16.12 -2.65
CA GLU A 80 0.27 -14.75 -2.35
C GLU A 80 -0.23 -14.30 -0.96
N PRO A 81 0.44 -14.69 0.13
CA PRO A 81 0.11 -14.22 1.47
C PRO A 81 0.27 -12.70 1.64
N ILE A 82 -0.63 -12.12 2.44
CA ILE A 82 -0.57 -10.72 2.85
C ILE A 82 0.26 -10.64 4.14
N TYR A 83 1.27 -9.77 4.14
CA TYR A 83 2.08 -9.44 5.29
C TYR A 83 1.86 -8.00 5.74
N ARG A 84 2.23 -7.73 7.00
CA ARG A 84 2.48 -6.38 7.49
C ARG A 84 3.92 -6.27 7.97
N ARG A 85 4.56 -5.14 7.72
CA ARG A 85 5.87 -4.77 8.27
C ARG A 85 5.71 -3.57 9.19
N ASP A 86 6.11 -3.73 10.44
CA ASP A 86 6.15 -2.61 11.39
C ASP A 86 7.29 -1.68 11.02
N LEU A 87 7.00 -0.42 10.68
CA LEU A 87 8.06 0.45 10.16
C LEU A 87 9.12 0.81 11.20
N LEU A 88 8.77 0.81 12.49
CA LEU A 88 9.73 1.15 13.54
C LEU A 88 10.70 0.02 13.85
N THR A 89 10.24 -1.24 13.81
CA THR A 89 11.09 -2.39 14.17
C THR A 89 11.60 -3.15 12.94
N GLY A 90 10.97 -3.00 11.78
CA GLY A 90 11.20 -3.79 10.58
C GLY A 90 10.58 -5.19 10.64
N ASP A 91 9.90 -5.54 11.73
CA ASP A 91 9.35 -6.88 11.92
C ASP A 91 8.19 -7.12 10.96
N SER A 92 8.30 -8.20 10.19
CA SER A 92 7.26 -8.63 9.27
C SER A 92 6.43 -9.76 9.89
N THR A 93 5.12 -9.68 9.74
CA THR A 93 4.17 -10.66 10.29
C THR A 93 3.15 -11.04 9.22
N LEU A 94 2.89 -12.34 9.08
CA LEU A 94 1.82 -12.85 8.24
C LEU A 94 0.46 -12.36 8.76
N VAL A 95 -0.31 -11.71 7.90
CA VAL A 95 -1.65 -11.20 8.21
C VAL A 95 -2.72 -12.16 7.70
N SER A 96 -2.62 -12.61 6.46
CA SER A 96 -3.60 -13.49 5.85
C SER A 96 -2.98 -14.37 4.77
N GLU A 97 -3.45 -15.59 4.69
CA GLU A 97 -3.07 -16.56 3.67
C GLU A 97 -4.32 -17.38 3.30
N ASP A 98 -4.50 -17.71 2.02
CA ASP A 98 -5.56 -18.65 1.62
C ASP A 98 -5.08 -20.08 1.85
N GLY A 99 -5.73 -20.80 2.76
CA GLY A 99 -5.43 -22.20 3.02
C GLY A 99 -5.80 -23.15 1.87
N ARG A 100 -6.53 -22.71 0.83
CA ARG A 100 -7.01 -23.59 -0.25
C ARG A 100 -5.89 -24.12 -1.14
N VAL A 101 -4.90 -23.30 -1.48
CA VAL A 101 -3.72 -23.75 -2.25
C VAL A 101 -2.99 -24.85 -1.48
N PHE A 102 -2.74 -24.65 -0.18
CA PHE A 102 -2.14 -25.66 0.69
C PHE A 102 -3.03 -26.90 0.92
N ALA A 103 -4.35 -26.73 0.93
CA ALA A 103 -5.26 -27.86 0.99
C ALA A 103 -5.17 -28.72 -0.28
N TRP A 104 -5.03 -28.10 -1.46
CA TRP A 104 -4.80 -28.84 -2.71
C TRP A 104 -3.41 -29.50 -2.76
N GLU A 105 -2.37 -28.83 -2.27
CA GLU A 105 -1.02 -29.43 -2.09
C GLU A 105 -1.11 -30.70 -1.23
N LYS A 106 -1.81 -30.63 -0.09
CA LYS A 106 -1.99 -31.78 0.79
C LYS A 106 -2.70 -32.94 0.08
N VAL A 107 -3.79 -32.66 -0.64
CA VAL A 107 -4.52 -33.67 -1.43
C VAL A 107 -3.62 -34.27 -2.53
N TYR A 108 -2.76 -33.46 -3.14
CA TYR A 108 -1.79 -33.93 -4.13
C TYR A 108 -0.77 -34.89 -3.50
N LEU A 109 -0.18 -34.54 -2.35
CA LEU A 109 0.79 -35.38 -1.64
C LEU A 109 0.19 -36.69 -1.14
N GLU A 110 -1.06 -36.68 -0.70
CA GLU A 110 -1.79 -37.91 -0.32
C GLU A 110 -1.94 -38.89 -1.49
N ARG A 111 -2.04 -38.38 -2.73
CA ARG A 111 -2.14 -39.20 -3.95
C ARG A 111 -0.78 -39.53 -4.56
N ASN A 112 0.25 -38.76 -4.22
CA ASN A 112 1.59 -38.89 -4.76
C ASN A 112 2.59 -38.99 -3.60
N PRO A 113 2.62 -40.13 -2.87
CA PRO A 113 3.44 -40.27 -1.65
C PRO A 113 4.96 -40.18 -1.92
N ASN A 114 5.38 -40.37 -3.17
CA ASN A 114 6.78 -40.25 -3.59
C ASN A 114 7.12 -38.85 -4.10
N ALA A 115 6.15 -37.92 -4.16
CA ALA A 115 6.41 -36.57 -4.62
C ALA A 115 7.40 -35.88 -3.68
N ARG A 116 8.45 -35.30 -4.27
CA ARG A 116 9.53 -34.62 -3.57
C ARG A 116 9.45 -33.12 -3.85
N LEU A 117 9.55 -32.31 -2.79
CA LEU A 117 9.67 -30.86 -2.94
C LEU A 117 11.01 -30.53 -3.60
N LEU A 118 10.97 -29.69 -4.63
CA LEU A 118 12.12 -29.19 -5.34
C LEU A 118 12.80 -28.06 -4.56
N SER A 119 14.12 -27.99 -4.68
CA SER A 119 14.89 -26.83 -4.22
C SER A 119 14.60 -25.61 -5.12
N PRO A 120 14.79 -24.37 -4.66
CA PRO A 120 14.52 -23.18 -5.49
C PRO A 120 15.36 -23.07 -6.78
N ASP A 121 16.46 -23.80 -6.86
CA ASP A 121 17.37 -23.90 -8.02
C ASP A 121 17.16 -25.16 -8.86
N GLU A 122 16.25 -26.05 -8.47
CA GLU A 122 15.86 -27.22 -9.24
C GLU A 122 14.68 -26.89 -10.15
N ASP A 123 14.79 -27.23 -11.43
CA ASP A 123 13.71 -27.06 -12.41
C ASP A 123 12.64 -28.15 -12.23
N ALA A 124 11.38 -27.74 -12.37
CA ALA A 124 10.26 -28.69 -12.50
C ALA A 124 10.23 -29.28 -13.93
N ASP A 125 9.43 -30.33 -14.13
CA ASP A 125 9.18 -30.83 -15.48
C ASP A 125 8.55 -29.73 -16.36
N ASP A 126 8.90 -29.72 -17.66
CA ASP A 126 8.39 -28.73 -18.62
C ASP A 126 6.86 -28.71 -18.72
N GLU A 127 6.20 -29.82 -18.38
CA GLU A 127 4.75 -29.98 -18.38
C GLU A 127 4.28 -30.52 -17.02
N VAL A 128 3.85 -29.62 -16.14
CA VAL A 128 3.27 -30.00 -14.85
C VAL A 128 1.84 -30.52 -15.02
N GLY A 129 1.57 -31.71 -14.51
CA GLY A 129 0.24 -32.33 -14.54
C GLY A 129 -0.75 -31.73 -13.55
N PHE A 130 -0.28 -30.90 -12.62
CA PHE A 130 -1.10 -30.20 -11.62
C PHE A 130 -0.51 -28.83 -11.30
N ALA A 131 -1.29 -27.76 -11.48
CA ALA A 131 -0.95 -26.43 -10.99
C ALA A 131 -2.08 -25.88 -10.12
N ALA A 132 -1.73 -25.17 -9.06
CA ALA A 132 -2.68 -24.35 -8.33
C ALA A 132 -2.02 -23.02 -7.95
N SER A 133 -2.69 -21.92 -8.27
CA SER A 133 -2.25 -20.58 -7.90
C SER A 133 -3.31 -19.84 -7.10
N GLY A 134 -2.85 -18.94 -6.24
CA GLY A 134 -3.68 -18.02 -5.50
C GLY A 134 -3.05 -16.64 -5.50
N GLU A 135 -3.65 -15.73 -6.28
CA GLU A 135 -3.23 -14.34 -6.43
C GLU A 135 -4.04 -13.43 -5.50
N VAL A 136 -3.41 -12.38 -4.99
CA VAL A 136 -4.02 -11.40 -4.08
C VAL A 136 -3.67 -9.97 -4.50
N ASP A 137 -4.70 -9.22 -4.86
CA ASP A 137 -4.60 -7.79 -5.13
C ASP A 137 -5.06 -6.99 -3.90
N ILE A 138 -4.23 -6.05 -3.41
CA ILE A 138 -4.69 -5.08 -2.41
C ILE A 138 -5.51 -3.99 -3.10
N LEU A 139 -6.79 -3.91 -2.75
CA LEU A 139 -7.72 -2.92 -3.31
C LEU A 139 -7.68 -1.58 -2.58
N GLY A 140 -7.15 -1.58 -1.36
CA GLY A 140 -7.04 -0.39 -0.53
C GLY A 140 -7.05 -0.74 0.95
N VAL A 141 -7.00 0.30 1.76
CA VAL A 141 -6.91 0.14 3.21
C VAL A 141 -7.80 1.18 3.89
N ALA A 142 -8.49 0.80 4.96
CA ALA A 142 -9.41 1.65 5.73
C ALA A 142 -9.17 1.44 7.23
N GLY A 143 -8.70 2.47 7.95
CA GLY A 143 -8.13 2.29 9.29
C GLY A 143 -7.16 1.10 9.35
N PRO A 144 -7.33 0.15 10.29
CA PRO A 144 -6.51 -1.06 10.41
C PRO A 144 -6.91 -2.21 9.45
N TYR A 145 -7.83 -1.97 8.51
CA TYR A 145 -8.38 -3.01 7.64
C TYR A 145 -7.80 -2.93 6.23
N VAL A 146 -7.33 -4.05 5.70
CA VAL A 146 -6.89 -4.20 4.30
C VAL A 146 -8.00 -4.84 3.50
N LEU A 147 -8.39 -4.20 2.40
CA LEU A 147 -9.33 -4.71 1.41
C LEU A 147 -8.54 -5.42 0.31
N TYR A 148 -8.99 -6.59 -0.09
CA TYR A 148 -8.32 -7.37 -1.13
C TYR A 148 -9.29 -8.05 -2.09
N ASP A 149 -8.83 -8.28 -3.32
CA ASP A 149 -9.38 -9.23 -4.28
C ASP A 149 -8.47 -10.45 -4.27
N ARG A 150 -9.06 -11.64 -4.37
CA ARG A 150 -8.33 -12.89 -4.42
C ARG A 150 -8.82 -13.70 -5.60
N ARG A 151 -7.90 -14.24 -6.37
CA ARG A 151 -8.19 -15.17 -7.46
C ARG A 151 -7.48 -16.47 -7.20
N LEU A 152 -8.22 -17.57 -7.23
CA LEU A 152 -7.65 -18.90 -7.18
C LEU A 152 -7.84 -19.58 -8.52
N LEU A 153 -6.84 -20.32 -8.94
CA LEU A 153 -6.85 -21.14 -10.13
C LEU A 153 -6.32 -22.52 -9.78
N VAL A 154 -6.98 -23.56 -10.27
CA VAL A 154 -6.45 -24.92 -10.25
C VAL A 154 -6.57 -25.51 -11.64
N GLU A 155 -5.47 -26.11 -12.10
CA GLU A 155 -5.28 -26.63 -13.45
C GLU A 155 -4.72 -28.05 -13.39
N ARG A 156 -5.25 -28.91 -14.25
CA ARG A 156 -4.82 -30.28 -14.53
C ARG A 156 -5.05 -30.53 -16.02
N SER A 157 -4.47 -31.61 -16.54
CA SER A 157 -4.56 -31.99 -17.96
C SER A 157 -5.96 -31.97 -18.57
N ASP A 158 -7.00 -32.23 -17.79
CA ASP A 158 -8.41 -32.28 -18.22
C ASP A 158 -9.35 -31.38 -17.41
N TYR A 159 -8.82 -30.55 -16.51
CA TYR A 159 -9.63 -29.81 -15.55
C TYR A 159 -9.03 -28.43 -15.26
N GLN A 160 -9.86 -27.40 -15.37
CA GLN A 160 -9.53 -26.05 -14.92
C GLN A 160 -10.70 -25.49 -14.12
N GLN A 161 -10.39 -24.86 -12.99
CA GLN A 161 -11.37 -24.13 -12.19
C GLN A 161 -10.76 -22.85 -11.66
N ALA A 162 -11.50 -21.76 -11.81
CA ALA A 162 -11.18 -20.48 -11.20
C ALA A 162 -12.24 -20.10 -10.17
N ASP A 163 -11.81 -19.45 -9.09
CA ASP A 163 -12.68 -18.80 -8.11
C ASP A 163 -12.16 -17.39 -7.81
N SER A 164 -13.06 -16.46 -7.53
CA SER A 164 -12.67 -15.09 -7.20
C SER A 164 -13.52 -14.58 -6.04
N SER A 165 -12.85 -13.97 -5.06
CA SER A 165 -13.50 -13.50 -3.85
C SER A 165 -12.89 -12.19 -3.38
N ARG A 166 -13.70 -11.34 -2.74
CA ARG A 166 -13.25 -10.10 -2.12
C ARG A 166 -13.43 -10.17 -0.63
N GLY A 167 -12.49 -9.60 0.10
CA GLY A 167 -12.49 -9.64 1.55
C GLY A 167 -11.90 -8.39 2.18
N ALA A 168 -12.02 -8.36 3.51
CA ALA A 168 -11.25 -7.45 4.35
C ALA A 168 -10.56 -8.27 5.44
N VAL A 169 -9.38 -7.83 5.86
CA VAL A 169 -8.65 -8.42 7.00
C VAL A 169 -8.19 -7.31 7.95
N ASP A 170 -8.33 -7.53 9.26
CA ASP A 170 -7.78 -6.63 10.28
C ASP A 170 -6.29 -6.96 10.48
N ILE A 171 -5.41 -6.01 10.15
CA ILE A 171 -3.97 -6.24 10.22
C ILE A 171 -3.47 -6.51 11.65
N ARG A 172 -4.21 -6.11 12.68
CA ARG A 172 -3.82 -6.33 14.08
C ARG A 172 -3.95 -7.79 14.49
N SER A 173 -4.98 -8.45 13.98
CA SER A 173 -5.37 -9.80 14.41
C SER A 173 -5.23 -10.87 13.32
N GLY A 174 -5.08 -10.49 12.06
CA GLY A 174 -5.12 -11.38 10.91
C GLY A 174 -6.50 -11.96 10.62
N LYS A 175 -7.56 -11.52 11.32
CA LYS A 175 -8.91 -12.06 11.16
C LYS A 175 -9.63 -11.38 10.00
N ALA A 176 -10.31 -12.20 9.21
CA ALA A 176 -11.24 -11.71 8.20
C ALA A 176 -12.36 -10.89 8.85
N VAL A 177 -12.72 -9.79 8.20
CA VAL A 177 -13.77 -8.87 8.64
C VAL A 177 -14.87 -8.83 7.57
N PRO A 178 -16.14 -9.06 7.94
CA PRO A 178 -17.24 -8.89 6.99
C PRO A 178 -17.27 -7.46 6.45
N LEU A 179 -17.41 -7.29 5.13
CA LEU A 179 -17.50 -5.96 4.51
C LEU A 179 -18.66 -5.13 5.07
N SER A 180 -19.74 -5.77 5.52
CA SER A 180 -20.86 -5.11 6.21
C SER A 180 -20.45 -4.45 7.53
N ASN A 181 -19.46 -5.01 8.24
CA ASN A 181 -18.94 -4.42 9.47
C ASN A 181 -18.07 -3.21 9.16
N LEU A 182 -17.23 -3.31 8.12
CA LEU A 182 -16.42 -2.18 7.67
C LEU A 182 -17.28 -1.02 7.16
N ALA A 183 -18.34 -1.30 6.41
CA ALA A 183 -19.30 -0.30 5.94
C ALA A 183 -19.98 0.48 7.08
N ARG A 184 -20.10 -0.15 8.25
CA ARG A 184 -20.64 0.49 9.47
C ARG A 184 -19.58 1.26 10.25
N ASP A 185 -18.30 0.96 10.05
CA ASP A 185 -17.19 1.70 10.62
C ASP A 185 -16.85 2.91 9.73
N SER A 186 -17.75 3.90 9.78
CA SER A 186 -17.57 5.16 9.04
C SER A 186 -16.30 5.89 9.46
N ALA A 187 -15.79 5.70 10.68
CA ALA A 187 -14.56 6.33 11.14
C ALA A 187 -13.33 5.74 10.44
N ALA A 188 -13.25 4.41 10.33
CA ALA A 188 -12.18 3.74 9.59
C ALA A 188 -12.22 4.08 8.08
N LEU A 189 -13.41 4.15 7.50
CA LEU A 189 -13.59 4.51 6.09
C LEU A 189 -13.32 5.98 5.80
N SER A 190 -13.73 6.88 6.69
CA SER A 190 -13.51 8.31 6.49
C SER A 190 -12.06 8.71 6.80
N ALA A 191 -11.33 7.94 7.62
CA ALA A 191 -9.96 8.25 8.01
C ALA A 191 -9.80 9.70 8.53
N GLY A 192 -10.77 10.16 9.33
CA GLY A 192 -10.82 11.54 9.85
C GLY A 192 -11.27 12.61 8.86
N SER A 193 -11.64 12.23 7.64
CA SER A 193 -12.17 13.16 6.66
C SER A 193 -13.63 13.52 6.88
N VAL A 194 -14.04 14.62 6.24
CA VAL A 194 -15.41 15.07 6.11
C VAL A 194 -15.74 15.17 4.63
N ARG A 195 -16.88 14.60 4.22
CA ARG A 195 -17.38 14.73 2.85
C ARG A 195 -17.73 16.20 2.55
N GLU A 196 -17.23 16.73 1.44
CA GLU A 196 -17.46 18.10 0.97
C GLU A 196 -17.86 18.05 -0.52
N GLY A 197 -19.16 18.08 -0.79
CA GLY A 197 -19.69 17.93 -2.15
C GLY A 197 -19.39 16.56 -2.76
N SER A 198 -18.75 16.54 -3.93
CA SER A 198 -18.25 15.33 -4.60
C SER A 198 -16.90 14.84 -4.08
N GLY A 199 -16.26 15.62 -3.19
CA GLY A 199 -14.95 15.33 -2.65
C GLY A 199 -14.95 15.03 -1.16
N THR A 200 -13.74 14.90 -0.65
CA THR A 200 -13.42 14.55 0.72
C THR A 200 -12.36 15.51 1.25
N ARG A 201 -12.51 15.96 2.49
CA ARG A 201 -11.61 16.94 3.11
C ARG A 201 -11.06 16.42 4.44
N TRP A 202 -9.76 16.51 4.61
CA TRP A 202 -9.08 16.37 5.90
C TRP A 202 -8.69 17.75 6.41
N ARG A 203 -9.14 18.09 7.62
CA ARG A 203 -8.80 19.36 8.27
C ARG A 203 -7.56 19.20 9.12
N HIS A 204 -6.63 20.14 8.98
CA HIS A 204 -5.49 20.34 9.86
C HIS A 204 -5.62 21.70 10.55
N SER A 205 -4.82 21.98 11.57
CA SER A 205 -4.86 23.26 12.27
C SER A 205 -4.57 24.41 11.29
N GLY A 206 -3.57 24.29 10.40
CA GLY A 206 -3.11 25.39 9.54
C GLY A 206 -3.67 25.38 8.10
N TYR A 207 -4.17 24.24 7.64
CA TYR A 207 -4.54 23.99 6.25
C TYR A 207 -5.54 22.83 6.15
N ASP A 208 -6.06 22.62 4.95
CA ASP A 208 -6.87 21.46 4.58
C ASP A 208 -6.15 20.67 3.48
N VAL A 209 -6.34 19.35 3.48
CA VAL A 209 -6.12 18.53 2.29
C VAL A 209 -7.49 18.16 1.74
N VAL A 210 -7.68 18.35 0.44
CA VAL A 210 -8.93 18.05 -0.26
C VAL A 210 -8.65 17.06 -1.38
N ALA A 211 -9.48 16.03 -1.48
CA ALA A 211 -9.48 15.06 -2.56
C ALA A 211 -10.79 15.18 -3.33
N GLU A 212 -10.72 15.43 -4.63
CA GLU A 212 -11.89 15.52 -5.51
C GLU A 212 -11.75 14.45 -6.60
N TYR A 213 -12.74 13.54 -6.70
CA TYR A 213 -12.71 12.49 -7.71
C TYR A 213 -13.08 13.04 -9.09
N ASP A 214 -12.15 12.95 -10.03
CA ASP A 214 -12.38 13.31 -11.44
C ASP A 214 -12.89 12.08 -12.20
N THR A 215 -14.21 12.04 -12.40
CA THR A 215 -14.87 10.97 -13.15
C THR A 215 -14.40 10.83 -14.60
N ALA A 216 -13.88 11.90 -15.21
CA ALA A 216 -13.41 11.84 -16.60
C ALA A 216 -12.05 11.14 -16.72
N ARG A 217 -11.21 11.27 -15.68
CA ARG A 217 -9.89 10.61 -15.61
C ARG A 217 -9.90 9.30 -14.84
N ALA A 218 -10.98 9.06 -14.10
CA ALA A 218 -11.08 8.01 -13.11
C ALA A 218 -10.02 8.11 -11.99
N GLU A 219 -9.44 9.29 -11.77
CA GLU A 219 -8.39 9.59 -10.78
C GLU A 219 -8.92 10.57 -9.73
N THR A 220 -8.25 10.66 -8.58
CA THR A 220 -8.57 11.64 -7.53
C THR A 220 -7.54 12.76 -7.51
N GLU A 221 -7.97 14.00 -7.77
CA GLU A 221 -7.11 15.18 -7.62
C GLU A 221 -6.94 15.50 -6.13
N VAL A 222 -5.69 15.63 -5.68
CA VAL A 222 -5.35 16.01 -4.31
C VAL A 222 -4.83 17.43 -4.27
N VAL A 223 -5.40 18.24 -3.38
CA VAL A 223 -5.18 19.68 -3.29
C VAL A 223 -4.87 20.07 -1.83
N LEU A 224 -3.80 20.84 -1.64
CA LEU A 224 -3.53 21.56 -0.41
C LEU A 224 -4.30 22.89 -0.43
N ARG A 225 -5.01 23.22 0.64
CA ARG A 225 -5.79 24.45 0.75
C ARG A 225 -5.47 25.18 2.05
N ASP A 226 -5.22 26.48 2.00
CA ASP A 226 -5.01 27.28 3.23
C ASP A 226 -6.35 27.74 3.84
N ARG A 227 -6.30 28.38 5.01
CA ARG A 227 -7.49 28.94 5.68
C ARG A 227 -8.17 30.08 4.89
N SER A 228 -7.45 30.72 3.97
CA SER A 228 -7.99 31.76 3.08
C SER A 228 -8.64 31.19 1.82
N GLY A 229 -8.59 29.87 1.62
CA GLY A 229 -9.17 29.16 0.48
C GLY A 229 -8.27 29.11 -0.76
N HIS A 230 -7.01 29.56 -0.68
CA HIS A 230 -6.05 29.37 -1.76
C HIS A 230 -5.74 27.88 -1.90
N LYS A 231 -5.64 27.41 -3.16
CA LYS A 231 -5.50 26.00 -3.51
C LYS A 231 -4.19 25.76 -4.26
N TRP A 232 -3.47 24.69 -3.90
CA TRP A 232 -2.28 24.19 -4.59
C TRP A 232 -2.47 22.70 -4.92
N VAL A 233 -2.52 22.37 -6.21
CA VAL A 233 -2.67 20.97 -6.69
C VAL A 233 -1.38 20.20 -6.40
N LEU A 234 -1.50 19.10 -5.67
CA LEU A 234 -0.41 18.20 -5.31
C LEU A 234 -0.18 17.14 -6.39
N GLY A 235 -1.26 16.62 -6.98
CA GLY A 235 -1.21 15.59 -8.01
C GLY A 235 -2.52 14.80 -8.08
N TYR A 236 -2.45 13.65 -8.72
CA TYR A 236 -3.54 12.69 -8.84
C TYR A 236 -3.14 11.36 -8.20
N VAL A 237 -4.11 10.67 -7.60
CA VAL A 237 -3.95 9.34 -7.00
C VAL A 237 -4.98 8.38 -7.58
N ASP A 238 -4.61 7.11 -7.73
CA ASP A 238 -5.44 6.08 -8.39
C ASP A 238 -6.45 5.43 -7.42
N SER A 239 -6.96 6.20 -6.47
CA SER A 239 -7.93 5.73 -5.50
C SER A 239 -8.97 6.78 -5.21
N ARG A 240 -10.23 6.34 -5.09
CA ARG A 240 -11.35 7.17 -4.62
C ARG A 240 -11.29 7.47 -3.13
N LEU A 241 -10.45 6.75 -2.40
CA LEU A 241 -10.35 6.79 -0.95
C LEU A 241 -8.89 6.99 -0.52
N PRO A 242 -8.22 8.08 -0.94
CA PRO A 242 -6.89 8.36 -0.42
C PRO A 242 -6.99 8.68 1.08
N ARG A 243 -5.88 8.51 1.79
CA ARG A 243 -5.80 8.75 3.22
C ARG A 243 -4.68 9.71 3.53
N VAL A 244 -4.90 10.56 4.52
CA VAL A 244 -3.93 11.56 4.93
C VAL A 244 -3.38 11.23 6.31
N PHE A 245 -2.06 11.18 6.42
CA PHE A 245 -1.36 11.05 7.69
C PHE A 245 -0.54 12.30 7.97
N TRP A 246 -0.92 13.06 8.99
CA TRP A 246 -0.21 14.28 9.39
C TRP A 246 1.15 13.93 10.01
N LEU A 247 2.20 14.67 9.62
CA LEU A 247 3.56 14.48 10.16
C LEU A 247 4.10 15.71 10.91
N ASP A 248 3.44 16.86 10.76
CA ASP A 248 3.83 18.16 11.29
C ASP A 248 3.14 18.54 12.61
N GLU A 249 1.87 18.15 12.80
CA GLU A 249 1.13 18.44 14.03
C GLU A 249 0.16 17.29 14.43
N PRO A 250 0.41 16.61 15.57
CA PRO A 250 1.65 16.68 16.34
C PRO A 250 2.84 16.21 15.50
N ALA A 251 4.01 16.82 15.73
CA ALA A 251 5.22 16.39 15.04
C ALA A 251 5.51 14.92 15.34
N VAL A 252 5.77 14.14 14.29
CA VAL A 252 6.13 12.73 14.46
C VAL A 252 7.48 12.59 15.16
N ASP A 253 7.62 11.52 15.94
CA ASP A 253 8.90 11.13 16.55
C ASP A 253 10.01 11.08 15.48
N PRO A 254 11.19 11.70 15.71
CA PRO A 254 12.32 11.61 14.80
C PRO A 254 12.67 10.17 14.38
N LYS A 255 12.52 9.18 15.27
CA LYS A 255 12.76 7.77 14.91
C LYS A 255 11.77 7.27 13.87
N LEU A 256 10.48 7.58 14.05
CA LEU A 256 9.45 7.24 13.07
C LEU A 256 9.69 7.93 11.73
N ARG A 257 10.14 9.19 11.75
CA ARG A 257 10.47 9.92 10.52
C ARG A 257 11.63 9.26 9.76
N VAL A 258 12.68 8.82 10.46
CA VAL A 258 13.78 8.07 9.85
C VAL A 258 13.30 6.72 9.29
N ALA A 259 12.47 6.00 10.04
CA ALA A 259 11.88 4.74 9.60
C ALA A 259 11.02 4.90 8.33
N LEU A 260 10.17 5.93 8.27
CA LEU A 260 9.39 6.26 7.08
C LEU A 260 10.30 6.59 5.89
N ALA A 261 11.39 7.34 6.10
CA ALA A 261 12.34 7.67 5.03
C ALA A 261 13.01 6.41 4.48
N ALA A 262 13.48 5.51 5.35
CA ALA A 262 14.05 4.24 4.96
C ALA A 262 13.05 3.39 4.17
N ALA A 263 11.81 3.22 4.67
CA ALA A 263 10.78 2.46 3.98
C ALA A 263 10.43 3.02 2.58
N PHE A 264 10.43 4.35 2.43
CA PHE A 264 10.23 4.99 1.13
C PHE A 264 11.38 4.70 0.15
N ASP A 265 12.61 4.70 0.64
CA ASP A 265 13.81 4.43 -0.16
C ASP A 265 13.89 2.94 -0.53
N ASP A 266 13.60 2.04 0.41
CA ASP A 266 13.59 0.59 0.19
C ASP A 266 12.55 0.18 -0.86
N ALA A 267 11.30 0.62 -0.71
CA ALA A 267 10.23 0.30 -1.67
C ALA A 267 10.48 0.90 -3.07
N ARG A 268 11.23 2.00 -3.19
CA ARG A 268 11.68 2.52 -4.49
C ARG A 268 12.84 1.73 -5.08
N SER A 269 13.67 1.12 -4.27
CA SER A 269 14.79 0.28 -4.75
C SER A 269 14.31 -1.05 -5.33
N GLU A 270 13.17 -1.54 -4.83
CA GLU A 270 12.49 -2.73 -5.35
C GLU A 270 11.71 -2.43 -6.65
N ASP A 271 11.45 -1.14 -6.93
CA ASP A 271 10.72 -0.67 -8.11
C ASP A 271 11.63 0.20 -8.98
N ASP A 272 12.37 -0.44 -9.89
CA ASP A 272 13.30 0.21 -10.85
C ASP A 272 12.65 1.31 -11.74
N GLY A 273 11.34 1.56 -11.62
CA GLY A 273 10.56 2.48 -12.45
C GLY A 273 10.18 3.84 -11.84
N THR A 274 10.37 4.13 -10.54
CA THR A 274 9.73 5.33 -9.96
C THR A 274 10.48 6.66 -10.24
N GLN A 275 9.85 7.63 -10.91
CA GLN A 275 10.39 8.99 -11.09
C GLN A 275 10.13 9.92 -9.89
N LEU A 276 11.00 10.93 -9.70
CA LEU A 276 10.80 12.05 -8.76
C LEU A 276 9.95 13.14 -9.43
N VAL A 277 8.82 13.52 -8.81
CA VAL A 277 8.00 14.65 -9.30
C VAL A 277 8.39 15.92 -8.54
N MET A 278 9.29 16.72 -9.12
CA MET A 278 9.51 18.10 -8.66
C MET A 278 8.65 19.07 -9.46
N ARG A 279 7.63 19.66 -8.82
CA ARG A 279 6.86 20.75 -9.43
C ARG A 279 7.26 22.07 -8.79
N ARG A 280 8.03 22.89 -9.52
CA ARG A 280 8.20 24.31 -9.19
C ARG A 280 6.83 24.98 -9.35
N GLY A 281 6.27 25.49 -8.26
CA GLY A 281 4.88 25.97 -8.20
C GLY A 281 4.54 27.00 -9.28
N LYS A 282 4.05 26.53 -10.43
CA LYS A 282 3.47 27.38 -11.47
C LYS A 282 1.96 27.22 -11.37
N ARG A 283 1.28 28.31 -11.01
CA ARG A 283 -0.18 28.41 -10.88
C ARG A 283 -0.82 27.85 -12.16
N VAL A 284 -1.86 27.03 -12.00
CA VAL A 284 -2.75 26.68 -13.11
C VAL A 284 -3.71 27.87 -13.28
N PRO A 285 -3.66 28.64 -14.38
CA PRO A 285 -4.71 29.62 -14.65
C PRO A 285 -6.06 28.89 -14.74
N ARG A 286 -7.13 29.52 -14.24
CA ARG A 286 -8.51 29.05 -14.50
C ARG A 286 -8.68 28.87 -16.01
N GLY A 287 -8.70 27.62 -16.48
CA GLY A 287 -8.83 27.27 -17.90
C GLY A 287 -7.63 26.59 -18.57
N ALA A 288 -6.48 26.42 -17.90
CA ALA A 288 -5.38 25.65 -18.46
C ALA A 288 -5.38 24.20 -17.94
N SER A 289 -5.44 23.22 -18.83
CA SER A 289 -5.25 21.81 -18.47
C SER A 289 -3.79 21.59 -18.03
N PRO A 290 -3.54 21.11 -16.80
CA PRO A 290 -2.18 20.75 -16.39
C PRO A 290 -1.67 19.57 -17.23
N GLN A 291 -0.42 19.64 -17.69
CA GLN A 291 0.24 18.51 -18.32
C GLN A 291 0.54 17.43 -17.27
N LEU A 292 0.12 16.21 -17.61
CA LEU A 292 0.12 14.99 -16.81
C LEU A 292 1.54 14.54 -16.45
N VAL A 293 1.71 14.13 -15.20
CA VAL A 293 2.56 12.98 -14.86
C VAL A 293 1.62 12.01 -14.16
N SER A 294 1.01 11.10 -14.92
CA SER A 294 0.36 9.92 -14.32
C SER A 294 1.46 9.01 -13.77
N ALA A 295 1.22 8.39 -12.61
CA ALA A 295 2.03 7.26 -12.19
C ALA A 295 2.01 6.18 -13.29
N PRO A 296 3.09 5.39 -13.45
CA PRO A 296 3.05 4.24 -14.35
C PRO A 296 1.85 3.37 -13.99
N ARG A 297 0.97 3.12 -14.97
CA ARG A 297 -0.10 2.14 -14.85
C ARG A 297 0.57 0.77 -14.87
N TYR A 298 0.63 0.09 -13.74
CA TYR A 298 1.09 -1.29 -13.72
C TYR A 298 -0.01 -2.18 -14.31
N PRO A 299 0.29 -2.98 -15.37
CA PRO A 299 -0.53 -4.13 -15.67
C PRO A 299 -0.38 -5.13 -14.51
N LEU A 300 -1.49 -5.45 -13.85
CA LEU A 300 -1.57 -6.26 -12.64
C LEU A 300 -1.15 -7.74 -12.77
N SER A 301 -0.55 -8.22 -13.87
CA SER A 301 -0.27 -9.69 -13.97
C SER A 301 0.77 -10.14 -15.01
N ALA A 302 1.76 -9.34 -15.41
CA ALA A 302 2.72 -9.83 -16.40
C ALA A 302 4.17 -9.45 -16.05
N ALA A 303 4.93 -10.49 -15.68
CA ALA A 303 6.37 -10.52 -15.43
C ALA A 303 6.85 -9.98 -14.07
N ARG A 304 6.84 -10.86 -13.06
CA ARG A 304 7.88 -10.86 -12.03
C ARG A 304 8.66 -12.16 -12.12
N GLN A 305 9.87 -12.06 -12.66
CA GLN A 305 10.86 -13.13 -12.61
C GLN A 305 11.31 -13.31 -11.16
N SER A 306 11.29 -14.56 -10.70
CA SER A 306 12.00 -15.11 -9.54
C SER A 306 13.15 -14.21 -9.03
N MET A 307 12.99 -13.67 -7.81
CA MET A 307 14.09 -13.05 -7.09
C MET A 307 14.15 -13.49 -5.63
N ARG A 308 15.38 -13.79 -5.22
CA ARG A 308 15.82 -14.50 -4.02
C ARG A 308 15.30 -13.91 -2.70
N VAL A 309 14.69 -14.78 -1.90
CA VAL A 309 14.45 -14.58 -0.46
C VAL A 309 15.79 -14.41 0.28
N PRO A 310 16.00 -13.36 1.10
CA PRO A 310 17.15 -13.30 2.00
C PRO A 310 16.99 -14.31 3.16
N PRO A 311 18.08 -14.92 3.64
CA PRO A 311 18.00 -15.97 4.66
C PRO A 311 17.45 -15.45 5.99
N GLN A 312 16.27 -15.95 6.38
CA GLN A 312 15.73 -15.77 7.73
C GLN A 312 16.68 -16.42 8.76
N ARG A 313 17.31 -15.60 9.60
CA ARG A 313 18.01 -16.09 10.80
C ARG A 313 16.99 -16.57 11.83
N LEU A 314 16.69 -17.87 11.83
CA LEU A 314 16.00 -18.55 12.92
C LEU A 314 16.86 -18.48 14.21
N ARG A 315 16.50 -17.59 15.14
CA ARG A 315 17.05 -17.57 16.50
C ARG A 315 16.38 -18.66 17.35
N GLY A 316 17.13 -19.72 17.62
CA GLY A 316 17.26 -20.36 18.93
C GLY A 316 16.00 -20.97 19.58
N ALA A 317 15.66 -22.20 19.20
CA ALA A 317 14.87 -23.09 20.05
C ALA A 317 15.74 -23.66 21.18
N ARG A 318 15.34 -23.40 22.43
CA ARG A 318 15.92 -23.98 23.65
C ARG A 318 15.67 -25.49 23.71
N GLN A 319 16.73 -26.27 23.91
CA GLN A 319 16.65 -27.69 24.31
C GLN A 319 15.97 -27.83 25.68
N PRO A 320 15.05 -28.81 25.88
CA PRO A 320 14.60 -29.18 27.20
C PRO A 320 15.59 -30.14 27.89
N ALA A 321 15.79 -29.89 29.18
CA ALA A 321 16.70 -30.61 30.06
C ALA A 321 16.32 -32.08 30.27
N ARG A 322 17.36 -32.93 30.32
CA ARG A 322 17.33 -34.34 30.71
C ARG A 322 16.72 -34.51 32.13
N ALA A 323 15.60 -35.23 32.22
CA ALA A 323 15.15 -35.83 33.46
C ALA A 323 15.86 -37.18 33.67
N LYS A 324 16.66 -37.29 34.74
CA LYS A 324 17.16 -38.57 35.27
C LYS A 324 15.98 -39.36 35.85
N ARG A 325 15.74 -40.57 35.35
CA ARG A 325 14.90 -41.57 36.03
C ARG A 325 15.81 -42.73 36.47
N LEU A 326 15.96 -42.87 37.79
CA LEU A 326 16.34 -44.10 38.45
C LEU A 326 15.25 -45.14 38.21
N LEU A 327 15.64 -46.36 37.82
CA LEU A 327 14.86 -47.56 38.15
C LEU A 327 15.76 -48.79 38.18
N LEU A 328 15.58 -49.53 39.27
CA LEU A 328 16.25 -50.75 39.69
C LEU A 328 16.17 -51.86 38.63
N ALA A 329 17.22 -52.66 38.53
CA ALA A 329 17.12 -54.03 38.03
C ALA A 329 17.75 -54.98 39.06
N SER A 330 16.87 -55.77 39.68
CA SER A 330 17.18 -56.94 40.51
C SER A 330 16.97 -58.21 39.67
N MET A 331 17.94 -59.13 39.77
CA MET A 331 17.82 -60.59 39.63
C MET A 331 17.33 -61.17 38.28
N GLN A 332 18.19 -61.92 37.57
CA GLN A 332 18.22 -63.40 37.61
C GLN A 332 19.17 -63.98 36.53
N ARG A 333 20.02 -64.91 37.00
CA ARG A 333 20.95 -65.83 36.32
C ARG A 333 22.30 -65.30 35.88
#